data_AF-A0A8J2K4U8-F1
#
_entry.id   AF-A0A8J2K4U8-F1
#
_cell.length_a   1.000
_cell.length_b   1.000
_cell.length_c   1.000
_cell.angle_alpha   90.00
_cell.angle_beta   90.00
_cell.angle_gamma   90.00
#
_symmetry.space_group_name_H-M   'P 1'
#
loop_
_entity.id
_entity.type
_entity.pdbx_description
1 polymer ?
#
loop_
_entity_poly.entity_id
_entity_poly.type
_entity_poly.pdbx_seq_one_letter_code
_entity_poly.pdbx_strand_id
1 'polypeptide(L)'
;MGIGSQFVQSDDGRAKKEYEYTMATPEYVSWHVMSTKQGIRETHTSLVFTGRPFLSAVDVAERRNLIYNFKSLLRRDPKGRLIAGLYFKVNSSRPTITMFYMENNNRVDVKLNIVRNFKETDEIRNCEEQMGLKKGSLIQKLNTIGRSINDLEFVSQVVNLEEKISSISAEN
;
A
#
# COMPACT_ATOMS: atom_id res chain seq x y z
N MET A 1 27.11 -21.22 3.52
CA MET A 1 27.03 -21.54 2.08
C MET A 1 25.60 -21.97 1.82
N GLY A 2 24.77 -21.07 1.28
CA GLY A 2 23.34 -21.35 1.05
C GLY A 2 23.17 -22.32 -0.12
N ILE A 3 22.25 -23.27 0.00
CA ILE A 3 21.92 -24.22 -1.07
C ILE A 3 21.16 -23.42 -2.13
N GLY A 4 21.86 -22.98 -3.17
CA GLY A 4 21.28 -22.31 -4.33
C GLY A 4 20.84 -23.34 -5.37
N SER A 5 19.64 -23.21 -5.91
CA SER A 5 19.21 -24.01 -7.06
C SER A 5 19.09 -23.08 -8.27
N GLN A 6 19.87 -23.37 -9.31
CA GLN A 6 19.86 -22.64 -10.57
C GLN A 6 19.19 -23.49 -11.64
N PHE A 7 18.28 -22.90 -12.42
CA PHE A 7 17.72 -23.56 -13.59
C PHE A 7 17.49 -22.57 -14.74
N VAL A 8 17.57 -23.10 -15.97
CA VAL A 8 17.27 -22.37 -17.19
C VAL A 8 15.80 -22.60 -17.52
N GLN A 9 14.99 -21.53 -17.58
CA GLN A 9 13.58 -21.65 -17.97
C GLN A 9 13.43 -21.70 -19.49
N SER A 10 14.23 -20.93 -20.22
CA SER A 10 14.16 -20.83 -21.68
C SER A 10 15.51 -20.44 -22.26
N ASP A 11 15.88 -21.06 -23.37
CA ASP A 11 17.03 -20.71 -24.20
C ASP A 11 16.68 -21.04 -25.65
N ASP A 12 16.54 -20.01 -26.49
CA ASP A 12 16.28 -20.17 -27.93
C ASP A 12 17.48 -19.75 -28.79
N GLY A 13 18.65 -19.58 -28.17
CA GLY A 13 19.88 -19.10 -28.82
C GLY A 13 19.93 -17.60 -29.11
N ARG A 14 18.80 -16.88 -29.05
CA ARG A 14 18.74 -15.40 -29.16
C ARG A 14 18.43 -14.73 -27.83
N ALA A 15 17.64 -15.43 -27.00
CA ALA A 15 17.24 -15.03 -25.68
C ALA A 15 17.39 -16.21 -24.70
N LYS A 16 17.95 -15.93 -23.53
CA LYS A 16 18.11 -16.89 -22.43
C LYS A 16 17.53 -16.29 -21.15
N LYS A 17 16.79 -17.10 -20.39
CA LYS A 17 16.27 -16.71 -19.08
C LYS A 17 16.61 -17.74 -18.04
N GLU A 18 17.36 -17.32 -17.04
CA GLU A 18 17.89 -18.14 -15.97
C GLU A 18 17.37 -17.66 -14.62
N TYR A 19 17.19 -18.61 -13.72
CA TYR A 19 16.70 -18.35 -12.38
C TYR A 19 17.60 -19.01 -11.36
N GLU A 20 17.83 -18.31 -10.26
CA GLU A 20 18.53 -18.83 -9.09
C GLU A 20 17.76 -18.44 -7.84
N TYR A 21 17.52 -19.42 -6.97
CA TYR A 21 16.86 -19.20 -5.69
C TYR A 21 17.83 -19.55 -4.57
N THR A 22 18.00 -18.64 -3.62
CA THR A 22 18.81 -18.84 -2.42
C THR A 22 18.00 -18.47 -1.18
N MET A 23 18.12 -19.27 -0.12
CA MET A 23 17.53 -18.89 1.17
C MET A 23 18.33 -17.71 1.74
N ALA A 24 17.70 -16.54 1.83
CA ALA A 24 18.31 -15.34 2.42
C ALA A 24 18.17 -15.36 3.95
N THR A 25 16.98 -15.75 4.44
CA THR A 25 16.69 -16.07 5.84
C THR A 25 15.69 -17.24 5.88
N PRO A 26 15.35 -17.81 7.06
CA PRO A 26 14.34 -18.88 7.13
C PRO A 26 12.98 -18.53 6.53
N GLU A 27 12.64 -17.24 6.44
CA GLU A 27 11.35 -16.75 5.95
C GLU A 27 11.45 -16.03 4.61
N TYR A 28 12.65 -15.88 4.05
CA TYR A 28 12.86 -15.14 2.80
C TYR A 28 13.74 -15.91 1.82
N VAL A 29 13.25 -16.03 0.59
CA VAL A 29 13.99 -16.55 -0.56
C VAL A 29 14.44 -15.38 -1.41
N SER A 30 15.73 -15.26 -1.67
CA SER A 30 16.22 -14.39 -2.74
C SER A 30 16.05 -15.09 -4.08
N TRP A 31 15.37 -14.42 -4.99
CA TRP A 31 15.06 -14.90 -6.33
C TRP A 31 15.79 -14.02 -7.34
N HIS A 32 16.83 -14.56 -7.95
CA HIS A 32 17.62 -13.90 -8.97
C HIS A 32 17.16 -14.35 -10.35
N VAL A 33 16.90 -13.39 -11.22
CA VAL A 33 16.50 -13.60 -12.61
C VAL A 33 17.59 -13.00 -13.48
N MET A 34 18.10 -13.77 -14.42
CA MET A 34 19.06 -13.30 -15.41
C MET A 34 18.45 -13.48 -16.79
N SER A 35 18.26 -12.38 -17.50
CA SER A 35 17.76 -12.37 -18.87
C SER A 35 18.87 -11.92 -19.80
N THR A 36 19.23 -12.74 -20.77
CA THR A 36 20.15 -12.39 -21.84
C THR A 36 19.36 -12.26 -23.12
N LYS A 37 19.43 -11.12 -23.81
CA LYS A 37 18.84 -10.92 -25.15
C LYS A 37 19.86 -10.28 -26.05
N GLN A 38 20.16 -10.90 -27.20
CA GLN A 38 21.12 -10.37 -28.18
C GLN A 38 22.48 -9.97 -27.57
N GLY A 39 22.96 -10.73 -26.58
CA GLY A 39 24.21 -10.46 -25.87
C GLY A 39 24.13 -9.44 -24.72
N ILE A 40 23.01 -8.73 -24.56
CA ILE A 40 22.77 -7.84 -23.42
C ILE A 40 22.21 -8.67 -22.27
N ARG A 41 22.85 -8.58 -21.09
CA ARG A 41 22.44 -9.28 -19.88
C ARG A 41 21.83 -8.30 -18.89
N GLU A 42 20.62 -8.59 -18.47
CA GLU A 42 19.91 -7.90 -17.40
C GLU A 42 19.75 -8.85 -16.22
N THR A 43 19.97 -8.34 -15.01
CA THR A 43 19.81 -9.09 -13.77
C THR A 43 18.79 -8.39 -12.90
N HIS A 44 17.86 -9.15 -12.34
CA HIS A 44 16.89 -8.65 -11.38
C HIS A 44 16.85 -9.57 -10.18
N THR A 45 16.94 -9.00 -8.97
CA THR A 45 16.83 -9.75 -7.73
C THR A 45 15.57 -9.33 -7.00
N SER A 46 14.74 -10.31 -6.66
CA SER A 46 13.55 -10.12 -5.84
C SER A 46 13.71 -10.87 -4.51
N LEU A 47 13.32 -10.24 -3.40
CA LEU A 47 13.24 -10.92 -2.10
C LEU A 47 11.80 -11.37 -1.84
N VAL A 48 11.58 -12.68 -1.74
CA VAL A 48 10.26 -13.30 -1.62
C VAL A 48 10.05 -13.80 -0.19
N PHE A 49 9.05 -13.27 0.50
CA PHE A 49 8.64 -13.78 1.82
C PHE A 49 7.89 -15.10 1.68
N THR A 50 8.34 -16.14 2.39
CA THR A 50 7.80 -17.50 2.40
C THR A 50 7.34 -17.96 3.79
N GLY A 51 7.51 -17.13 4.82
CA GLY A 51 7.15 -17.46 6.21
C GLY A 51 5.65 -17.65 6.48
N ARG A 52 4.77 -17.33 5.53
CA ARG A 52 3.32 -17.59 5.62
C ARG A 52 2.72 -17.91 4.24
N PRO A 53 1.61 -18.69 4.17
CA PRO A 53 0.92 -18.96 2.91
C PRO A 53 0.48 -17.68 2.20
N PHE A 54 0.64 -17.67 0.87
CA PHE A 54 0.01 -16.68 0.02
C PHE A 54 -1.51 -16.91 0.05
N LEU A 55 -2.26 -15.91 0.51
CA LEU A 55 -3.72 -15.97 0.59
C LEU A 55 -4.35 -15.45 -0.71
N SER A 56 -4.14 -14.15 -0.99
CA SER A 56 -4.61 -13.52 -2.21
C SER A 56 -3.71 -12.36 -2.64
N ALA A 57 -3.82 -11.95 -3.91
CA ALA A 57 -3.14 -10.76 -4.41
C ALA A 57 -3.59 -9.49 -3.67
N VAL A 58 -4.84 -9.45 -3.21
CA VAL A 58 -5.40 -8.34 -2.42
C VAL A 58 -4.69 -8.24 -1.08
N ASP A 59 -4.53 -9.36 -0.36
CA ASP A 59 -3.86 -9.36 0.94
C ASP A 59 -2.40 -8.85 0.85
N VAL A 60 -1.69 -9.26 -0.19
CA VAL A 60 -0.32 -8.79 -0.44
C VAL A 60 -0.29 -7.30 -0.78
N ALA A 61 -1.19 -6.84 -1.65
CA ALA A 61 -1.28 -5.44 -2.02
C ALA A 61 -1.64 -4.54 -0.83
N GLU A 62 -2.59 -4.96 0.02
CA GLU A 62 -3.00 -4.24 1.21
C GLU A 62 -1.86 -4.14 2.23
N ARG A 63 -1.11 -5.23 2.46
CA ARG A 63 0.06 -5.21 3.35
C ARG A 63 1.17 -4.31 2.82
N ARG A 64 1.44 -4.33 1.52
CA ARG A 64 2.39 -3.40 0.89
C ARG A 64 1.95 -1.94 1.10
N ASN A 65 0.63 -1.68 1.05
CA ASN A 65 0.08 -0.35 1.23
C ASN A 65 0.20 0.19 2.67
N LEU A 66 0.45 -0.67 3.66
CA LEU A 66 0.63 -0.23 5.05
C LEU A 66 1.84 0.70 5.21
N ILE A 67 2.87 0.54 4.39
CA ILE A 67 4.13 1.27 4.54
C ILE A 67 4.10 2.66 3.89
N TYR A 68 3.33 2.88 2.83
CA TYR A 68 3.26 4.19 2.16
C TYR A 68 2.51 5.22 3.00
N ASN A 69 2.98 6.46 3.12
CA ASN A 69 2.31 7.46 3.94
C ASN A 69 0.95 7.92 3.39
N PHE A 70 0.61 7.63 2.13
CA PHE A 70 -0.70 7.95 1.57
C PHE A 70 -1.70 6.83 1.88
N LYS A 71 -2.78 7.20 2.57
CA LYS A 71 -3.83 6.27 2.99
C LYS A 71 -5.16 6.69 2.37
N SER A 72 -5.94 5.70 1.94
CA SER A 72 -7.28 5.94 1.43
C SER A 72 -8.22 4.82 1.83
N LEU A 73 -9.49 5.16 1.99
CA LEU A 73 -10.60 4.24 2.19
C LEU A 73 -11.70 4.66 1.22
N LEU A 74 -11.93 3.85 0.19
CA LEU A 74 -12.70 4.25 -0.98
C LEU A 74 -13.87 3.29 -1.21
N ARG A 75 -15.03 3.85 -1.53
CA ARG A 75 -16.19 3.11 -2.03
C ARG A 75 -16.36 3.37 -3.52
N ARG A 76 -16.56 2.29 -4.28
CA ARG A 76 -16.86 2.32 -5.71
C ARG A 76 -18.25 1.76 -6.00
N ASP A 77 -18.86 2.25 -7.08
CA ASP A 77 -20.04 1.65 -7.68
C ASP A 77 -19.68 0.39 -8.51
N PRO A 78 -20.67 -0.39 -9.01
CA PRO A 78 -20.42 -1.55 -9.86
C PRO A 78 -19.70 -1.25 -11.19
N LYS A 79 -19.68 0.02 -11.61
CA LYS A 79 -18.94 0.49 -12.81
C LYS A 79 -17.52 0.95 -12.47
N GLY A 80 -17.10 0.79 -11.21
CA GLY A 80 -15.77 1.17 -10.71
C GLY A 80 -15.61 2.66 -10.41
N ARG A 81 -16.66 3.49 -10.48
CA ARG A 81 -16.60 4.93 -10.19
C ARG A 81 -16.58 5.17 -8.68
N LEU A 82 -15.80 6.14 -8.22
CA LEU A 82 -15.77 6.52 -6.81
C LEU A 82 -17.08 7.23 -6.43
N ILE A 83 -17.69 6.80 -5.34
CA ILE A 83 -18.95 7.39 -4.83
C ILE A 83 -18.80 8.01 -3.44
N ALA A 84 -17.92 7.47 -2.61
CA ALA A 84 -17.61 8.05 -1.31
C ALA A 84 -16.25 7.55 -0.82
N GLY A 85 -15.68 8.25 0.15
CA GLY A 85 -14.47 7.80 0.80
C GLY A 85 -13.69 8.92 1.44
N LEU A 86 -12.48 8.58 1.85
CA LEU A 86 -11.52 9.53 2.36
C LEU A 86 -10.10 9.15 1.97
N TYR A 87 -9.23 10.14 1.97
CA TYR A 87 -7.79 9.95 1.84
C TYR A 87 -7.02 11.02 2.61
N PHE A 88 -5.80 10.67 3.00
CA PHE A 88 -4.90 11.55 3.73
C PHE A 88 -3.46 11.09 3.55
N LYS A 89 -2.53 12.00 3.83
CA LYS A 89 -1.10 11.69 3.93
C LYS A 89 -0.70 11.73 5.41
N VAL A 90 -0.04 10.69 5.88
CA VAL A 90 0.61 10.66 7.19
C VAL A 90 1.82 11.60 7.10
N ASN A 91 1.66 12.83 7.57
CA ASN A 91 2.72 13.84 7.58
C ASN A 91 2.84 14.50 8.95
N SER A 92 4.03 15.00 9.29
CA SER A 92 4.35 15.56 10.59
C SER A 92 3.94 17.03 10.78
N SER A 93 3.65 17.76 9.70
CA SER A 93 3.60 19.23 9.75
C SER A 93 2.20 19.84 9.82
N ARG A 94 1.14 19.20 9.29
CA ARG A 94 -0.30 19.56 9.40
C ARG A 94 -1.14 18.59 8.55
N PRO A 95 -1.45 17.40 9.07
CA PRO A 95 -2.14 16.42 8.27
C PRO A 95 -3.64 16.76 8.22
N THR A 96 -4.22 16.67 7.02
CA THR A 96 -5.66 16.85 6.79
C THR A 96 -6.23 15.63 6.10
N ILE A 97 -7.48 15.29 6.42
CA ILE A 97 -8.24 14.25 5.73
C ILE A 97 -9.12 14.95 4.70
N THR A 98 -9.04 14.51 3.45
CA THR A 98 -10.03 14.84 2.44
C THR A 98 -11.05 13.71 2.40
N MET A 99 -12.28 14.03 2.76
CA MET A 99 -13.43 13.15 2.67
C MET A 99 -14.29 13.58 1.50
N PHE A 100 -14.95 12.65 0.83
CA PHE A 100 -15.86 12.97 -0.26
C PHE A 100 -17.04 12.02 -0.32
N TYR A 101 -18.14 12.51 -0.87
CA TYR A 101 -19.37 11.76 -1.11
C TYR A 101 -20.19 12.40 -2.24
N MET A 102 -21.25 11.75 -2.71
CA MET A 102 -22.14 12.30 -3.74
C MET A 102 -23.35 12.99 -3.13
N GLU A 103 -23.69 14.18 -3.60
CA GLU A 103 -24.91 14.90 -3.26
C GLU A 103 -25.52 15.45 -4.55
N ASN A 104 -26.78 15.12 -4.83
CA ASN A 104 -27.47 15.52 -6.08
C ASN A 104 -26.65 15.19 -7.36
N ASN A 105 -26.05 13.98 -7.42
CA ASN A 105 -25.13 13.53 -8.47
C ASN A 105 -23.83 14.34 -8.63
N ASN A 106 -23.53 15.26 -7.72
CA ASN A 106 -22.28 15.99 -7.68
C ASN A 106 -21.37 15.48 -6.55
N ARG A 107 -20.07 15.47 -6.79
CA ARG A 107 -19.10 15.16 -5.74
C ARG A 107 -18.95 16.34 -4.80
N VAL A 108 -19.10 16.09 -3.51
CA VAL A 108 -18.80 17.04 -2.43
C VAL A 108 -17.48 16.61 -1.80
N ASP A 109 -16.53 17.52 -1.68
CA ASP A 109 -15.25 17.30 -1.01
C ASP A 109 -15.20 18.13 0.28
N VAL A 110 -14.87 17.49 1.39
CA VAL A 110 -14.81 18.06 2.74
C VAL A 110 -13.41 17.87 3.29
N LYS A 111 -12.76 18.97 3.67
CA LYS A 111 -11.41 18.95 4.26
C LYS A 111 -11.50 19.04 5.77
N LEU A 112 -11.06 17.99 6.44
CA LEU A 112 -11.05 17.87 7.89
C LEU A 112 -9.62 18.05 8.41
N ASN A 113 -9.43 18.98 9.34
CA ASN A 113 -8.18 19.07 10.09
C ASN A 113 -8.10 17.87 11.04
N ILE A 114 -6.94 17.22 11.09
CA ILE A 114 -6.78 16.05 11.95
C ILE A 114 -6.69 16.49 13.39
N VAL A 115 -7.66 16.04 14.17
CA VAL A 115 -7.74 16.18 15.62
C VAL A 115 -7.79 14.79 16.26
N ARG A 116 -7.48 14.66 17.54
CA ARG A 116 -7.55 13.36 18.23
C ARG A 116 -8.97 12.79 18.26
N ASN A 117 -9.95 13.66 18.44
CA ASN A 117 -11.36 13.29 18.53
C ASN A 117 -12.18 14.23 17.63
N PHE A 118 -12.73 13.66 16.56
CA PHE A 118 -13.67 14.32 15.69
C PHE A 118 -15.05 14.36 16.34
N LYS A 119 -15.82 15.39 16.00
CA LYS A 119 -17.26 15.44 16.31
C LYS A 119 -18.01 14.87 15.12
N GLU A 120 -19.12 14.20 15.39
CA GLU A 120 -20.05 13.77 14.35
C GLU A 120 -20.63 15.02 13.65
N THR A 121 -20.67 14.99 12.32
CA THR A 121 -21.26 16.05 11.49
C THR A 121 -22.09 15.44 10.38
N ASP A 122 -22.93 16.24 9.72
CA ASP A 122 -23.78 15.75 8.62
C ASP A 122 -22.95 15.21 7.45
N GLU A 123 -21.81 15.84 7.16
CA GLU A 123 -20.88 15.40 6.14
C GLU A 123 -20.30 14.01 6.44
N ILE A 124 -19.96 13.75 7.71
CA ILE A 124 -19.43 12.44 8.13
C ILE A 124 -20.52 11.38 8.00
N ARG A 125 -21.76 11.68 8.43
CA ARG A 125 -22.89 10.76 8.29
C ARG A 125 -23.21 10.45 6.82
N ASN A 126 -23.25 11.48 5.97
CA ASN A 126 -23.51 11.32 4.54
C ASN A 126 -22.45 10.44 3.85
N CYS A 127 -21.17 10.65 4.20
CA CYS A 127 -20.09 9.82 3.72
C CYS A 127 -20.21 8.38 4.24
N GLU A 128 -20.47 8.20 5.54
CA GLU A 128 -20.62 6.89 6.19
C GLU A 128 -21.70 6.02 5.52
N GLU A 129 -22.87 6.61 5.28
CA GLU A 129 -24.00 5.94 4.62
C GLU A 129 -23.63 5.51 3.21
N GLN A 130 -23.02 6.38 2.41
CA GLN A 130 -22.64 6.06 1.03
C GLN A 130 -21.48 5.07 0.93
N MET A 131 -20.62 5.01 1.96
CA MET A 131 -19.61 3.97 2.08
C MET A 131 -20.21 2.59 2.43
N GLY A 132 -21.48 2.55 2.86
CA GLY A 132 -22.15 1.34 3.32
C GLY A 132 -21.60 0.83 4.66
N LEU A 133 -21.14 1.75 5.52
CA LEU A 133 -20.62 1.44 6.84
C LEU A 133 -21.75 1.40 7.88
N LYS A 134 -21.53 0.68 8.99
CA LYS A 134 -22.47 0.71 10.12
C LYS A 134 -22.43 2.08 10.78
N LYS A 135 -23.58 2.57 11.25
CA LYS A 135 -23.71 3.85 11.96
C LYS A 135 -22.63 4.03 13.04
N GLY A 136 -21.89 5.14 12.98
CA GLY A 136 -20.82 5.50 13.90
C GLY A 136 -19.48 4.78 13.67
N SER A 137 -19.35 3.94 12.64
CA SER A 137 -18.07 3.29 12.31
C SER A 137 -17.07 4.26 11.69
N LEU A 138 -17.53 5.21 10.89
CA LEU A 138 -16.66 6.17 10.23
C LEU A 138 -16.03 7.12 11.25
N ILE A 139 -16.83 7.66 12.19
CA ILE A 139 -16.30 8.51 13.27
C ILE A 139 -15.31 7.76 14.16
N GLN A 140 -15.55 6.48 14.47
CA GLN A 140 -14.60 5.65 15.22
C GLN A 140 -13.28 5.46 14.47
N LYS A 141 -13.34 5.26 13.15
CA LYS A 141 -12.15 5.18 12.28
C LYS A 141 -11.41 6.51 12.24
N LEU A 142 -12.13 7.63 12.07
CA LEU A 142 -11.55 8.98 12.10
C LEU A 142 -10.84 9.27 13.43
N ASN A 143 -11.44 8.93 14.58
CA ASN A 143 -10.81 9.07 15.90
C ASN A 143 -9.58 8.18 16.05
N THR A 144 -9.58 6.99 15.44
CA THR A 144 -8.40 6.12 15.43
C THR A 144 -7.29 6.71 14.58
N ILE A 145 -7.60 7.21 13.39
CA ILE A 145 -6.67 7.95 12.53
C ILE A 145 -6.12 9.18 13.28
N GLY A 146 -6.99 9.94 13.94
CA GLY A 146 -6.64 11.10 14.74
C GLY A 146 -5.61 10.77 15.83
N ARG A 147 -5.84 9.70 16.60
CA ARG A 147 -4.89 9.23 17.62
C ARG A 147 -3.57 8.76 17.02
N SER A 148 -3.60 7.94 15.97
CA SER A 148 -2.39 7.41 15.32
C SER A 148 -1.52 8.50 14.72
N ILE A 149 -2.12 9.52 14.09
CA ILE A 149 -1.35 10.61 13.48
C ILE A 149 -0.79 11.58 14.53
N ASN A 150 -1.42 11.66 15.70
CA ASN A 150 -0.89 12.43 16.83
C ASN A 150 0.21 11.67 17.61
N ASP A 151 0.48 10.42 17.27
CA ASP A 151 1.64 9.66 17.73
C ASP A 151 2.83 9.93 16.81
N LEU A 152 3.72 10.83 17.25
CA LEU A 152 4.87 11.27 16.46
C LEU A 152 5.88 10.14 16.20
N GLU A 153 5.96 9.16 17.10
CA GLU A 153 6.85 8.01 16.91
C GLU A 153 6.32 7.14 15.78
N PHE A 154 5.03 6.80 15.81
CA PHE A 154 4.38 6.09 14.72
C PHE A 154 4.52 6.81 13.37
N VAL A 155 4.26 8.12 13.34
CA VAL A 155 4.40 8.93 12.12
C VAL A 155 5.83 8.89 11.60
N SER A 156 6.83 9.06 12.48
CA SER A 156 8.24 8.99 12.09
C SER A 156 8.61 7.62 11.53
N GLN A 157 8.17 6.54 12.16
CA GLN A 157 8.41 5.19 11.68
C GLN A 157 7.86 4.97 10.27
N VAL A 158 6.61 5.37 10.02
CA VAL A 158 5.98 5.22 8.68
C VAL A 158 6.72 6.02 7.62
N VAL A 159 7.05 7.29 7.90
CA VAL A 159 7.77 8.16 6.95
C VAL A 159 9.16 7.59 6.64
N ASN A 160 9.91 7.17 7.67
CA ASN A 160 11.24 6.59 7.49
C ASN A 160 11.22 5.30 6.68
N LEU A 161 10.18 4.47 6.84
CA LEU A 161 10.06 3.23 6.07
C LEU A 161 9.79 3.50 4.59
N GLU A 162 8.92 4.46 4.26
CA GLU A 162 8.67 4.85 2.88
C GLU A 162 9.90 5.48 2.21
N GLU A 163 10.65 6.31 2.93
CA GLU A 163 11.91 6.89 2.43
C GLU A 163 12.93 5.79 2.09
N LYS A 164 13.10 4.79 2.96
CA LYS A 164 13.98 3.63 2.72
C LYS A 164 13.53 2.80 1.50
N ILE A 165 12.24 2.56 1.34
CA ILE A 165 11.73 1.85 0.15
C ILE A 165 12.00 2.67 -1.12
N SER A 166 11.79 3.98 -1.05
CA SER A 166 12.00 4.89 -2.18
C SER A 166 13.47 4.95 -2.58
N SER A 167 14.40 4.99 -1.62
CA SER A 167 15.84 4.99 -1.92
C SER A 167 16.27 3.68 -2.58
N ILE A 168 15.85 2.53 -2.04
CA ILE A 168 16.13 1.22 -2.65
C ILE A 168 15.56 1.12 -4.06
N SER A 169 14.35 1.68 -4.28
CA SER A 169 13.71 1.64 -5.60
C SER A 169 14.38 2.56 -6.62
N ALA A 170 15.04 3.64 -6.18
CA ALA A 170 15.75 4.57 -7.05
C ALA A 170 17.17 4.10 -7.41
N GLU A 171 17.74 3.18 -6.64
CA GLU A 171 19.05 2.55 -6.87
C GLU A 171 18.98 1.32 -7.81
N ASN A 172 17.78 0.88 -8.20
CA ASN A 172 17.52 -0.18 -9.17
C ASN A 172 17.16 0.39 -10.55
#